data_AF-A0AAV0KPV6-F1
#
_entry.id   AF-A0AAV0KPV6-F1
#
_cell.length_a   1.000
_cell.length_b   1.000
_cell.length_c   1.000
_cell.angle_alpha   90.00
_cell.angle_beta   90.00
_cell.angle_gamma   90.00
#
_symmetry.space_group_name_H-M   'P 1'
#
loop_
_entity.id
_entity.type
_entity.pdbx_description
1 polymer ?
#
loop_
_entity_poly.entity_id
_entity_poly.type
_entity_poly.pdbx_seq_one_letter_code
_entity_poly.pdbx_strand_id
1 'polypeptide(L)' 'MVYERMKEKYPEFVDKLEEEGLLSNRVLAEEDDPSSAIGRGWKSIFSTNDKHVAHERSVSTQHLYLSCLKDLNFQT' A
#
# COMPACT_ATOMS: atom_id res chain seq x y z
N MET A 1 1.43 21.93 15.39
CA MET A 1 2.22 20.79 14.92
C MET A 1 1.47 19.53 15.39
N VAL A 2 1.15 18.61 14.48
CA VAL A 2 0.14 17.53 14.71
C VAL A 2 0.72 16.40 15.56
N TYR A 3 2.01 16.10 15.35
CA TYR A 3 2.73 15.06 16.07
C TYR A 3 2.69 15.26 17.59
N GLU A 4 2.99 16.46 18.07
CA GLU A 4 3.08 16.79 19.49
C GLU A 4 1.72 16.68 20.16
N ARG A 5 0.66 17.13 19.47
CA ARG A 5 -0.72 16.98 19.94
C ARG A 5 -1.13 15.50 20.02
N MET A 6 -0.64 14.66 19.11
CA MET A 6 -0.90 13.22 19.14
C MET A 6 -0.10 12.53 20.26
N LYS A 7 1.17 12.89 20.45
CA LYS A 7 2.03 12.35 21.52
C LYS A 7 1.51 12.74 22.90
N GLU A 8 1.04 13.98 23.07
CA GLU A 8 0.45 14.46 24.33
C GLU A 8 -0.88 13.76 24.63
N LYS A 9 -1.76 13.60 23.63
CA LYS A 9 -3.12 13.08 23.83
C LYS A 9 -3.19 11.54 23.82
N TYR A 10 -2.30 10.88 23.08
CA TYR A 10 -2.29 9.43 22.85
C TYR A 10 -0.85 8.87 22.88
N PRO A 11 -0.11 9.01 24.00
CA PRO A 11 1.31 8.66 24.07
C PRO A 11 1.58 7.20 23.70
N GLU A 12 0.84 6.26 24.29
CA GLU A 12 1.01 4.81 24.05
C GLU A 12 0.76 4.43 22.58
N PHE A 13 -0.21 5.07 21.92
CA PHE A 13 -0.47 4.84 20.50
C PHE A 13 0.70 5.29 19.64
N VAL A 14 1.24 6.47 19.93
CA VAL A 14 2.37 7.01 19.16
C VAL A 14 3.65 6.23 19.43
N ASP A 15 3.91 5.84 20.69
CA ASP A 15 5.03 4.95 21.04
C ASP A 15 4.94 3.63 20.26
N LYS A 16 3.76 3.01 20.21
CA LYS A 16 3.54 1.77 19.47
C LYS A 16 3.72 1.96 17.96
N LEU A 17 3.28 3.08 17.39
CA LEU A 17 3.52 3.41 15.98
C LEU A 17 5.02 3.61 15.67
N GLU A 18 5.77 4.17 16.60
CA GLU A 18 7.23 4.35 16.47
C GLU A 18 7.97 3.02 16.57
N GLU A 19 7.52 2.10 17.43
CA GLU A 19 8.11 0.77 17.60
C GLU A 19 7.74 -0.20 16.47
N GLU A 20 6.45 -0.29 16.14
CA GLU A 20 5.92 -1.31 15.22
C GLU A 20 5.70 -0.83 13.79
N GLY A 21 5.57 0.49 13.59
CA GLY A 21 5.23 1.08 12.30
C GLY A 21 3.77 0.83 11.87
N LEU A 22 3.53 0.93 10.55
CA LEU A 22 2.22 0.71 9.94
C LEU A 22 2.35 -0.18 8.71
N LEU A 23 1.47 -1.17 8.60
CA LEU A 23 1.28 -1.96 7.40
C LEU A 23 0.09 -1.42 6.61
N SER A 24 0.34 -0.94 5.40
CA SER A 24 -0.71 -0.50 4.48
C SER A 24 -0.99 -1.59 3.45
N ASN A 25 -2.19 -2.18 3.50
CA ASN A 25 -2.67 -3.04 2.43
C ASN A 25 -3.44 -2.20 1.40
N ARG A 26 -3.27 -2.52 0.11
CA ARG A 26 -4.03 -1.85 -0.95
C ARG A 26 -4.32 -2.84 -2.08
N VAL A 27 -5.58 -2.88 -2.49
CA VAL A 27 -6.01 -3.62 -3.67
C VAL A 27 -5.97 -2.65 -4.86
N LEU A 28 -5.24 -3.04 -5.90
CA LEU A 28 -5.11 -2.26 -7.13
C LEU A 28 -5.86 -2.97 -8.25
N ALA A 29 -6.77 -2.25 -8.89
CA ALA A 29 -7.37 -2.70 -10.14
C ALA A 29 -6.34 -2.69 -11.28
N GLU A 30 -6.67 -3.32 -12.39
CA GLU A 30 -5.81 -3.30 -13.58
C GLU A 30 -5.74 -1.91 -14.22
N GLU A 31 -6.90 -1.28 -14.36
CA GLU A 31 -7.08 0.03 -14.98
C GLU A 31 -7.45 1.09 -13.94
N ASP A 32 -7.36 2.35 -14.34
CA ASP A 32 -7.76 3.48 -13.53
C ASP A 32 -9.30 3.61 -13.44
N ASP A 33 -9.80 3.92 -12.25
CA ASP A 33 -11.20 4.25 -11.96
C ASP A 33 -11.32 5.71 -11.49
N PRO A 34 -11.77 6.64 -12.35
CA PRO A 34 -11.88 8.05 -11.99
C PRO A 34 -12.99 8.33 -10.97
N SER A 35 -13.89 7.37 -10.70
CA SER A 35 -14.94 7.53 -9.69
C SER A 35 -14.45 7.27 -8.26
N SER A 36 -13.27 6.64 -8.11
CA SER A 36 -12.67 6.30 -6.82
C SER A 36 -11.54 7.26 -6.46
N ALA A 37 -11.53 7.76 -5.21
CA ALA A 37 -10.47 8.63 -4.68
C ALA A 37 -9.08 7.96 -4.70
N ILE A 38 -9.03 6.63 -4.71
CA ILE A 38 -7.82 5.81 -4.82
C ILE A 38 -7.84 4.95 -6.08
N GLY A 39 -8.57 5.34 -7.11
CA GLY A 39 -8.86 4.50 -8.27
C GLY A 39 -7.71 4.24 -9.22
N ARG A 40 -6.49 4.74 -8.97
CA ARG A 40 -5.34 4.41 -9.85
C ARG A 40 -5.03 2.91 -9.83
N GLY A 41 -5.03 2.30 -11.00
CA GLY A 41 -4.70 0.90 -11.25
C GLY A 41 -3.20 0.64 -11.24
N TRP A 42 -2.81 -0.64 -11.16
CA TRP A 42 -1.40 -1.03 -11.06
C TRP A 42 -0.61 -0.67 -12.32
N LYS A 43 -1.25 -0.68 -13.51
CA LYS A 43 -0.59 -0.29 -14.77
C LYS A 43 -0.12 1.16 -14.74
N SER A 44 -0.98 2.06 -14.28
CA SER A 44 -0.65 3.49 -14.12
C SER A 44 0.35 3.72 -12.97
N ILE A 45 0.19 3.02 -11.85
CA ILE A 45 1.10 3.16 -10.68
C ILE A 45 2.52 2.71 -11.02
N PHE A 46 2.66 1.55 -11.68
CA PHE A 46 3.98 1.00 -12.01
C PHE A 46 4.43 1.31 -13.43
N SER A 47 3.65 2.08 -14.20
CA SER A 47 3.94 2.51 -15.57
C SER A 47 4.36 1.36 -16.49
N THR A 48 3.62 0.25 -16.43
CA THR A 48 3.89 -0.96 -17.23
C THR A 48 2.62 -1.79 -17.40
N ASN A 49 2.54 -2.54 -18.49
CA ASN A 49 1.49 -3.54 -18.71
C ASN A 49 1.96 -4.97 -18.38
N ASP A 50 3.22 -5.14 -18.00
CA ASP A 50 3.81 -6.42 -17.60
C ASP A 50 3.79 -6.58 -16.08
N LYS A 51 3.15 -7.65 -15.60
CA LYS A 51 3.02 -7.96 -14.17
C LYS A 51 4.35 -8.27 -13.50
N HIS A 52 5.29 -8.91 -14.19
CA HIS A 52 6.62 -9.20 -13.65
C HIS A 52 7.40 -7.91 -13.43
N VAL A 53 7.37 -7.00 -14.41
CA VAL A 53 7.98 -5.67 -14.29
C VAL A 53 7.30 -4.84 -13.20
N ALA A 54 5.97 -4.94 -13.06
CA ALA A 54 5.24 -4.24 -12.00
C ALA A 54 5.66 -4.73 -10.60
N HIS A 55 5.82 -6.04 -10.43
CA HIS A 55 6.33 -6.63 -9.18
C HIS A 55 7.76 -6.19 -8.88
N GLU A 56 8.67 -6.22 -9.86
CA GLU A 56 10.04 -5.74 -9.66
C GLU A 56 10.09 -4.25 -9.25
N ARG A 57 9.25 -3.43 -9.87
CA ARG A 57 9.12 -1.99 -9.54
C ARG A 57 8.50 -1.76 -8.16
N SER A 58 7.53 -2.59 -7.73
CA SER A 58 6.91 -2.45 -6.41
C SER A 58 7.93 -2.69 -5.30
N VAL A 59 8.77 -3.71 -5.46
CA VAL A 59 9.82 -4.06 -4.50
C VAL A 59 10.93 -3.01 -4.50
N SER A 60 11.40 -2.58 -5.68
CA SER A 60 12.54 -1.66 -5.79
C SER A 60 12.22 -0.22 -5.38
N THR A 61 11.03 0.31 -5.72
CA THR A 61 10.72 1.73 -5.54
C THR A 61 9.99 2.01 -4.23
N GLN A 62 9.07 1.13 -3.83
CA GLN A 62 8.14 1.40 -2.73
C GLN A 62 8.33 0.45 -1.55
N HIS A 63 9.28 -0.49 -1.62
CA HIS A 63 9.42 -1.60 -0.67
C HIS A 63 8.07 -2.31 -0.42
N LEU A 64 7.21 -2.32 -1.43
CA LEU A 64 5.89 -2.93 -1.37
C LEU A 64 5.97 -4.34 -1.93
N TYR A 65 5.42 -5.28 -1.18
CA TYR A 65 5.13 -6.61 -1.69
C TYR A 65 3.84 -6.57 -2.51
N LEU A 66 3.94 -6.82 -3.83
CA LEU A 66 2.79 -6.95 -4.70
C LEU A 66 2.47 -8.43 -4.89
N SER A 67 1.26 -8.85 -4.60
CA SER A 67 0.78 -10.19 -4.94
C SER A 67 -0.45 -10.11 -5.84
N CYS A 68 -0.49 -10.95 -6.88
CA CYS A 68 -1.69 -11.08 -7.70
C CYS A 68 -2.71 -11.93 -6.96
N LEU A 69 -3.87 -11.36 -6.61
CA LEU A 69 -4.93 -12.08 -5.90
C LEU A 69 -5.44 -13.33 -6.62
N LYS A 70 -5.25 -13.43 -7.95
CA LYS A 70 -5.60 -14.64 -8.72
C LYS A 70 -4.67 -15.84 -8.44
N ASP A 71 -3.49 -15.60 -7.89
CA ASP A 71 -2.51 -16.65 -7.53
C ASP A 71 -2.59 -17.03 -6.04
N LEU A 72 -3.38 -16.28 -5.26
CA LEU A 72 -3.63 -16.55 -3.85
C LEU A 72 -4.97 -17.26 -3.71
N ASN A 73 -4.93 -18.59 -3.70
CA ASN A 73 -5.98 -19.40 -3.08
C ASN A 73 -6.02 -19.05 -1.58
N PHE A 74 -6.73 -17.99 -1.22
CA PHE A 74 -7.20 -17.84 0.15
C PHE A 74 -8.29 -18.89 0.37
N GLN A 75 -7.88 -20.08 0.85
CA GLN A 75 -8.79 -20.96 1.56
C GLN A 75 -9.21 -20.22 2.83
N THR A 76 -10.42 -19.67 2.82
CA THR A 76 -11.18 -19.37 4.04
C THR A 76 -11.71 -20.66 4.63
#